data_AF-A0A944N422-F1
#
_entry.id   AF-A0A944N422-F1
#
_cell.length_a   1.000
_cell.length_b   1.000
_cell.length_c   1.000
_cell.angle_alpha   90.00
_cell.angle_beta   90.00
_cell.angle_gamma   90.00
#
_symmetry.space_group_name_H-M   'P 1'
#
loop_
_entity.id
_entity.type
_entity.pdbx_description
1 polymer ?
#
loop_
_entity_poly.entity_id
_entity_poly.type
_entity_poly.pdbx_seq_one_letter_code
_entity_poly.pdbx_strand_id
1 'polypeptide(L)'
;MLTKELLCYRTNRGKIIPKLINPEAVKLIEIAEELIAVFSGSVGDVREKLEDSTKQVLDVFPGSAVVGRGLEKLLLDRTEFDTTAKTELSELREKIFSRSSSLLKGEGSVGLRGFEAGDEAVLEEYRNAV
;
A
#
# COMPACT_ATOMS: atom_id res chain seq x y z
N MET A 1 -3.54 -14.47 -5.08
CA MET A 1 -2.86 -15.73 -4.67
C MET A 1 -1.85 -15.52 -3.56
N LEU A 2 -1.85 -16.37 -2.53
CA LEU A 2 -0.93 -16.27 -1.38
C LEU A 2 0.55 -16.39 -1.79
N THR A 3 1.40 -15.61 -1.14
CA THR A 3 2.86 -15.66 -1.31
C THR A 3 3.50 -16.75 -0.46
N LYS A 4 4.74 -17.13 -0.78
CA LYS A 4 5.44 -18.23 -0.13
C LYS A 4 5.57 -18.03 1.39
N GLU A 5 5.81 -16.80 1.86
CA GLU A 5 5.91 -16.52 3.30
C GLU A 5 4.59 -16.67 4.07
N LEU A 6 3.45 -16.73 3.38
CA LEU A 6 2.13 -16.91 3.97
C LEU A 6 1.64 -18.37 3.94
N LEU A 7 2.46 -19.29 3.41
CA LEU A 7 2.09 -20.71 3.35
C LEU A 7 2.27 -21.40 4.70
N CYS A 8 1.17 -21.89 5.24
CA CYS A 8 1.15 -22.73 6.43
C CYS A 8 1.31 -24.22 6.05
N TYR A 9 2.50 -24.78 6.27
CA TYR A 9 2.77 -26.21 6.06
C TYR A 9 3.79 -26.73 7.06
N ARG A 10 3.89 -28.06 7.15
CA ARG A 10 4.96 -28.76 7.87
C ARG A 10 5.57 -29.84 7.00
N THR A 11 6.83 -30.17 7.26
CA THR A 11 7.52 -31.27 6.58
C THR A 11 7.63 -32.47 7.52
N ASN A 12 7.27 -33.67 7.04
CA ASN A 12 7.44 -34.92 7.78
C ASN A 12 7.97 -36.00 6.85
N ARG A 13 9.15 -36.56 7.15
CA ARG A 13 9.82 -37.62 6.35
C ARG A 13 9.82 -37.32 4.84
N GLY A 14 10.22 -36.10 4.47
CA GLY A 14 10.29 -35.66 3.06
C GLY A 14 8.95 -35.33 2.40
N LYS A 15 7.82 -35.42 3.12
CA LYS A 15 6.49 -35.03 2.62
C LYS A 15 6.09 -33.65 3.14
N ILE A 16 5.55 -32.81 2.26
CA ILE A 16 4.91 -31.54 2.61
C ILE A 16 3.47 -31.82 3.02
N ILE A 17 3.09 -31.37 4.21
CA ILE A 17 1.75 -31.52 4.77
C ILE A 17 1.18 -30.11 5.00
N PRO A 18 0.13 -29.69 4.28
CA PRO A 18 -0.48 -28.39 4.49
C PRO A 18 -1.13 -28.33 5.88
N LYS A 19 -1.03 -27.17 6.52
CA LYS A 19 -1.70 -26.87 7.78
C LYS A 19 -2.93 -26.02 7.46
N LEU A 20 -4.06 -26.70 7.29
CA LEU A 20 -5.34 -26.04 7.07
C LEU A 20 -5.81 -25.34 8.34
N ILE A 21 -6.58 -24.27 8.15
CA ILE A 21 -7.24 -23.54 9.24
C ILE A 21 -8.48 -24.30 9.71
N ASN A 22 -8.84 -24.12 10.99
CA ASN A 22 -10.15 -24.51 11.48
C ASN A 22 -11.12 -23.31 11.28
N PRO A 23 -12.15 -23.42 10.42
CA PRO A 23 -13.06 -22.30 10.18
C PRO A 23 -13.88 -21.92 11.41
N GLU A 24 -14.10 -22.84 12.35
CA GLU A 24 -14.86 -22.60 13.58
C GLU A 24 -14.00 -22.04 14.72
N ALA A 25 -12.74 -21.70 14.45
CA ALA A 25 -11.87 -21.13 15.48
C ALA A 25 -12.28 -19.68 15.75
N VAL A 26 -12.88 -19.42 16.92
CA VAL A 26 -13.39 -18.11 17.35
C VAL A 26 -12.41 -16.96 17.06
N LYS A 27 -11.14 -17.11 17.44
CA LYS A 27 -10.12 -16.08 17.19
C LYS A 27 -9.89 -15.76 15.71
N LEU A 28 -10.04 -16.75 14.82
CA LEU A 28 -9.89 -16.53 13.38
C LEU A 28 -11.12 -15.86 12.78
N ILE A 29 -12.30 -16.16 13.33
CA ILE A 29 -13.55 -15.49 12.97
C ILE A 29 -13.47 -14.02 13.38
N GLU A 30 -13.07 -13.72 14.62
CA GLU A 30 -12.89 -12.35 15.13
C GLU A 30 -11.95 -11.53 14.22
N ILE A 31 -10.76 -12.05 13.89
CA ILE A 31 -9.83 -11.38 12.98
C ILE A 31 -10.46 -11.14 11.60
N ALA A 32 -11.18 -12.13 11.06
CA ALA A 32 -11.80 -12.02 9.76
C ALA A 32 -12.90 -10.95 9.75
N GLU A 33 -13.73 -10.89 10.79
CA GLU A 33 -14.78 -9.88 10.95
C GLU A 33 -14.20 -8.47 11.08
N GLU A 34 -13.16 -8.29 11.89
CA GLU A 34 -12.48 -6.99 12.04
C GLU A 34 -11.84 -6.54 10.72
N LEU A 35 -11.14 -7.44 10.00
CA LEU A 35 -10.58 -7.11 8.70
C LEU A 35 -11.68 -6.72 7.69
N ILE A 36 -12.77 -7.49 7.61
CA ILE A 36 -13.89 -7.16 6.71
C ILE A 36 -14.48 -5.78 7.04
N ALA A 37 -14.61 -5.45 8.32
CA ALA A 37 -15.11 -4.15 8.76
C ALA A 37 -14.18 -3.01 8.32
N VAL A 38 -12.87 -3.16 8.48
CA VAL A 38 -11.88 -2.17 8.01
C VAL A 38 -11.97 -1.98 6.50
N PHE A 39 -11.93 -3.06 5.71
CA PHE A 39 -12.02 -2.96 4.25
C PHE A 39 -13.32 -2.31 3.77
N SER A 40 -14.45 -2.65 4.39
CA SER A 40 -15.76 -2.09 4.05
C SER A 40 -15.85 -0.60 4.41
N GLY A 41 -15.17 -0.18 5.49
CA GLY A 41 -15.12 1.21 5.94
C GLY A 41 -14.14 2.11 5.18
N SER A 42 -13.17 1.52 4.47
CA SER A 42 -12.11 2.25 3.74
C SER A 42 -12.43 2.55 2.28
N VAL A 43 -13.69 2.47 1.86
CA VAL A 43 -14.08 2.86 0.49
C VAL A 43 -13.82 4.35 0.29
N GLY A 44 -12.97 4.68 -0.69
CA GLY A 44 -12.54 6.04 -0.98
C GLY A 44 -11.23 6.45 -0.31
N ASP A 45 -10.72 5.65 0.63
CA ASP A 45 -9.39 5.88 1.19
C ASP A 45 -8.28 5.46 0.22
N VAL A 46 -7.10 6.07 0.38
CA VAL A 46 -5.89 5.61 -0.30
C VAL A 46 -5.43 4.27 0.27
N ARG A 47 -4.83 3.44 -0.59
CA ARG A 47 -4.35 2.10 -0.24
C ARG A 47 -3.47 2.06 1.01
N GLU A 48 -2.59 3.03 1.18
CA GLU A 48 -1.69 3.12 2.34
C GLU A 48 -2.46 3.18 3.66
N LYS A 49 -3.51 4.01 3.74
CA LYS A 49 -4.33 4.16 4.95
C LYS A 49 -5.11 2.89 5.28
N LEU A 50 -5.58 2.17 4.25
CA LEU A 50 -6.18 0.85 4.42
C LEU A 50 -5.17 -0.14 5.00
N GLU A 51 -3.97 -0.24 4.41
CA GLU A 51 -2.91 -1.15 4.85
C GLU A 51 -2.41 -0.84 6.27
N ASP A 52 -2.36 0.44 6.66
CA ASP A 52 -2.05 0.85 8.03
C ASP A 52 -3.14 0.43 9.03
N SER A 53 -4.41 0.55 8.64
CA SER A 53 -5.55 0.19 9.49
C SER A 53 -5.64 -1.33 9.68
N THR A 54 -5.41 -2.11 8.63
CA THR A 54 -5.38 -3.58 8.72
C THR A 54 -4.20 -4.07 9.55
N LYS A 55 -3.04 -3.40 9.47
CA LYS A 55 -1.89 -3.69 10.33
C LYS A 55 -2.22 -3.51 11.81
N GLN A 56 -2.93 -2.44 12.18
CA GLN A 56 -3.35 -2.22 13.56
C GLN A 56 -4.25 -3.34 14.09
N VAL A 57 -5.17 -3.85 13.25
CA VAL A 57 -5.98 -5.04 13.58
C VAL A 57 -5.07 -6.24 13.83
N LEU A 58 -4.14 -6.52 12.91
CA LEU A 58 -3.27 -7.70 13.02
C LEU A 58 -2.34 -7.67 14.24
N ASP A 59 -1.92 -6.49 14.69
CA ASP A 59 -1.08 -6.31 15.88
C ASP A 59 -1.78 -6.75 17.18
N VAL A 60 -3.12 -6.73 17.22
CA VAL A 60 -3.92 -7.23 18.35
C VAL A 60 -3.90 -8.76 18.44
N PHE A 61 -3.58 -9.46 17.34
CA PHE A 61 -3.65 -10.93 17.23
C PHE A 61 -2.31 -11.60 16.87
N PRO A 62 -1.27 -11.47 17.72
CA PRO A 62 0.09 -11.92 17.40
C PRO A 62 0.20 -13.45 17.17
N GLY A 63 -0.65 -14.25 17.81
CA GLY A 63 -0.67 -15.71 17.68
C GLY A 63 -1.17 -16.23 16.32
N SER A 64 -1.82 -15.37 15.53
CA SER A 64 -2.44 -15.71 14.24
C SER A 64 -1.86 -14.92 13.07
N ALA A 65 -0.72 -14.24 13.26
CA ALA A 65 -0.19 -13.25 12.32
C ALA A 65 -0.03 -13.75 10.87
N VAL A 66 0.40 -15.00 10.66
CA VAL A 66 0.52 -15.56 9.29
C VAL A 66 -0.84 -15.75 8.62
N VAL A 67 -1.81 -16.27 9.36
CA VAL A 67 -3.18 -16.48 8.84
C VAL A 67 -3.86 -15.13 8.61
N GLY A 68 -3.75 -14.20 9.56
CA GLY A 68 -4.30 -12.84 9.44
C GLY A 68 -3.75 -12.09 8.23
N ARG A 69 -2.42 -12.06 8.03
CA ARG A 69 -1.82 -11.50 6.81
C ARG A 69 -2.28 -12.23 5.55
N GLY A 70 -2.48 -13.54 5.61
CA GLY A 70 -3.08 -14.30 4.53
C GLY A 70 -4.49 -13.81 4.16
N LEU A 71 -5.34 -13.56 5.16
CA LEU A 71 -6.70 -13.05 4.97
C LEU A 71 -6.70 -11.63 4.39
N GLU A 72 -5.92 -10.72 4.98
CA GLU A 72 -5.71 -9.36 4.46
C GLU A 72 -5.30 -9.40 2.98
N LYS A 73 -4.33 -10.25 2.65
CA LYS A 73 -3.85 -10.41 1.28
C LYS A 73 -4.94 -10.89 0.33
N LEU A 74 -5.80 -11.80 0.76
CA LEU A 74 -6.93 -12.30 -0.02
C LEU A 74 -8.03 -11.26 -0.24
N LEU A 75 -8.18 -10.32 0.70
CA LEU A 75 -9.07 -9.17 0.58
C LEU A 75 -8.47 -8.14 -0.38
N LEU A 76 -7.20 -7.76 -0.22
CA LEU A 76 -6.49 -6.86 -1.15
C LEU A 76 -6.53 -7.34 -2.60
N ASP A 77 -6.40 -8.66 -2.83
CA ASP A 77 -6.51 -9.25 -4.18
C ASP A 77 -7.90 -9.05 -4.82
N ARG A 78 -8.93 -8.82 -4.02
CA ARG A 78 -10.33 -8.62 -4.45
C ARG A 78 -10.77 -7.16 -4.39
N THR A 79 -9.94 -6.29 -3.82
CA THR A 79 -10.19 -4.85 -3.78
C THR A 79 -9.70 -4.21 -5.07
N GLU A 80 -10.51 -3.32 -5.63
CA GLU A 80 -10.13 -2.49 -6.75
C GLU A 80 -9.68 -1.12 -6.24
N PHE A 81 -8.64 -0.58 -6.87
CA PHE A 81 -8.12 0.74 -6.58
C PHE A 81 -8.17 1.59 -7.84
N ASP A 82 -8.43 2.88 -7.68
CA ASP A 82 -8.27 3.82 -8.78
C ASP A 82 -6.78 3.90 -9.14
N THR A 83 -6.45 3.35 -10.30
CA THR A 83 -5.09 3.34 -10.86
C THR A 83 -4.98 4.24 -12.08
N THR A 84 -5.98 5.09 -12.31
CA THR A 84 -5.98 6.02 -13.44
C THR A 84 -4.72 6.87 -13.36
N ALA A 85 -3.81 6.63 -14.31
CA ALA A 85 -2.54 7.32 -14.36
C ALA A 85 -2.84 8.81 -14.59
N LYS A 86 -2.55 9.63 -13.59
CA LYS A 86 -2.57 11.09 -13.74
C LYS A 86 -1.36 11.45 -14.60
N THR A 87 -1.54 11.52 -15.92
CA THR A 87 -0.48 11.84 -16.91
C THR A 87 0.31 13.08 -16.49
N GLU A 88 -0.38 14.07 -15.93
CA GLU A 88 0.18 15.27 -15.31
C GLU A 88 1.33 14.98 -14.30
N LEU A 89 1.19 13.96 -13.45
CA LEU A 89 2.22 13.57 -12.47
C LEU A 89 3.44 12.92 -13.11
N SER A 90 3.27 12.24 -14.24
CA SER A 90 4.39 11.67 -14.99
C SER A 90 5.18 12.76 -15.70
N GLU A 91 4.50 13.69 -16.37
CA GLU A 91 5.13 14.84 -17.01
C GLU A 91 5.83 15.76 -16.00
N LEU A 92 5.21 15.99 -14.83
CA LEU A 92 5.82 16.77 -13.76
C LEU A 92 7.13 16.14 -13.28
N ARG A 93 7.13 14.82 -13.04
CA ARG A 93 8.34 14.08 -12.64
C ARG A 93 9.44 14.17 -13.69
N GLU A 94 9.11 14.02 -14.98
CA GLU A 94 10.07 14.14 -16.06
C GLU A 94 10.70 15.54 -16.11
N LYS A 95 9.89 16.60 -16.03
CA LYS A 95 10.37 18.00 -16.02
C LYS A 95 11.30 18.25 -14.83
N ILE A 96 10.91 17.83 -13.63
CA ILE A 96 11.71 18.02 -12.41
C ILE A 96 13.03 17.26 -12.50
N PHE A 97 12.99 15.96 -12.84
CA PHE A 97 14.20 15.13 -12.86
C PHE A 97 15.17 15.53 -13.97
N SER A 98 14.66 15.91 -15.14
CA SER A 98 15.49 16.40 -16.24
C SER A 98 16.22 17.69 -15.85
N ARG A 99 15.49 18.67 -15.27
CA ARG A 99 16.11 19.93 -14.80
C ARG A 99 17.14 19.68 -13.70
N SER A 100 16.81 18.86 -12.70
CA SER A 100 17.74 18.50 -11.63
C SER A 100 19.00 17.82 -12.18
N SER A 101 18.88 16.94 -13.18
CA SER A 101 20.03 16.30 -13.82
C SER A 101 20.94 17.30 -14.53
N SER A 102 20.37 18.23 -15.30
CA SER A 102 21.13 19.28 -16.00
C SER A 102 21.88 20.20 -15.01
N LEU A 103 21.26 20.54 -13.88
CA LEU A 103 21.91 21.31 -12.82
C LEU A 103 23.09 20.55 -12.20
N LEU A 104 22.91 19.26 -11.89
CA LEU A 104 23.96 18.41 -11.31
C LEU A 104 25.15 18.20 -12.25
N LYS A 105 24.93 18.22 -13.57
CA LYS A 105 26.00 18.09 -14.58
C LYS A 105 26.77 19.38 -14.81
N GLY A 106 26.37 20.51 -14.19
CA GLY A 106 26.99 21.82 -14.43
C GLY A 106 26.65 22.41 -15.81
N GLU A 107 25.68 21.82 -16.52
CA GLU A 107 25.23 22.25 -17.85
C GLU A 107 24.12 23.32 -17.78
N GLY A 108 23.84 23.86 -16.60
CA GLY A 108 22.80 24.87 -16.38
C GLY A 108 23.32 26.10 -15.63
N SER A 109 23.07 27.29 -16.17
CA SER A 109 23.10 28.51 -15.35
C SER A 109 21.99 28.42 -14.29
N VAL A 110 22.31 28.73 -13.03
CA VAL A 110 21.30 28.86 -11.95
C VAL A 110 20.41 30.06 -12.28
N GLY A 111 19.40 29.80 -13.09
CA GLY A 111 18.36 30.73 -13.49
C GLY A 111 17.12 29.89 -13.67
N LEU A 112 16.34 29.75 -12.61
CA LEU A 112 15.02 29.13 -12.63
C LEU A 112 14.05 29.97 -13.49
N ARG A 113 14.23 29.99 -14.82
CA ARG A 113 13.19 30.54 -15.70
C ARG A 113 11.98 29.60 -15.65
N GLY A 114 10.88 30.13 -15.12
CA GLY A 114 9.61 29.44 -14.89
C GLY A 114 9.37 28.98 -13.44
N PHE A 115 10.28 29.23 -12.51
CA PHE A 115 9.97 29.21 -11.08
C PHE A 115 10.44 30.54 -10.52
N GLU A 116 9.51 31.48 -10.36
CA GLU A 116 9.82 32.68 -9.58
C GLU A 116 10.19 32.25 -8.17
N ALA A 117 11.25 32.84 -7.63
CA ALA A 117 11.61 32.63 -6.23
C ALA A 117 10.45 33.15 -5.38
N GLY A 118 9.63 32.22 -4.88
CA GLY A 118 8.48 32.53 -4.04
C GLY A 118 7.13 32.54 -4.75
N ASP A 119 6.86 31.61 -5.67
CA ASP A 119 5.45 31.34 -6.01
C ASP A 119 4.84 30.40 -4.96
N GLU A 120 4.36 31.03 -3.89
CA GLU A 120 3.61 30.45 -2.77
C GLU A 120 2.29 29.76 -3.25
N ALA A 121 1.96 29.87 -4.53
CA ALA A 121 0.65 29.57 -5.09
C ALA A 121 0.42 28.14 -5.61
N VAL A 122 1.44 27.32 -5.88
CA VAL A 122 1.19 26.02 -6.57
C VAL A 122 1.14 24.83 -5.62
N LEU A 123 1.63 24.92 -4.37
CA LEU A 123 1.58 23.77 -3.45
C LEU A 123 0.23 23.63 -2.71
N GLU A 124 -0.47 24.73 -2.46
CA GLU A 124 -1.78 24.69 -1.77
C GLU A 124 -2.91 24.15 -2.65
N GLU A 125 -2.87 24.36 -3.97
CA GLU A 125 -3.85 23.74 -4.88
C GLU A 125 -3.80 22.21 -4.87
N TYR A 126 -2.62 21.61 -4.66
CA TYR A 126 -2.48 20.16 -4.56
C TYR A 126 -2.76 19.63 -3.16
N ARG A 127 -2.61 20.45 -2.10
CA ARG A 127 -2.92 20.06 -0.72
C ARG A 127 -4.42 19.99 -0.46
N ASN A 128 -5.21 20.81 -1.17
CA ASN A 128 -6.67 20.89 -1.02
C ASN A 128 -7.46 20.03 -2.03
N ALA A 129 -6.79 19.21 -2.84
CA ALA A 129 -7.41 18.30 -3.81
C ALA A 129 -7.60 16.86 -3.27
N VAL A 130 -7.70 16.71 -1.94
CA VAL A 130 -8.02 15.46 -1.23
C VAL A 130 -9.48 15.46 -0.82
#